data_AF-A0A354GQS8-F1
#
_entry.id   AF-A0A354GQS8-F1
#
_cell.length_a   1.000
_cell.length_b   1.000
_cell.length_c   1.000
_cell.angle_alpha   90.00
_cell.angle_beta   90.00
_cell.angle_gamma   90.00
#
_symmetry.space_group_name_H-M   'P 1'
#
loop_
_entity.id
_entity.type
_entity.pdbx_description
1 polymer ?
#
loop_
_entity_poly.entity_id
_entity_poly.type
_entity_poly.pdbx_seq_one_letter_code
_entity_poly.pdbx_strand_id
1 'polypeptide(L)'
;MIYLLDSNACIGWLRQREPKLVARIKREPRRNIVLCSVVVGELLYGVERGAAAQRAKSLLRVEQLRLRFASIPFDDSAAEEYGRIRAHLASLGQLIGANDMLIAAIALANSLTLVTHNTTEFRRVPQLLLEDWQ
;
A
#
# COMPACT_ATOMS: atom_id res chain seq x y z
N MET A 1 -4.17 -16.25 -2.05
CA MET A 1 -4.01 -15.05 -1.22
C MET A 1 -4.10 -13.83 -2.14
N ILE A 2 -4.58 -12.70 -1.62
CA ILE A 2 -4.59 -11.42 -2.34
C ILE A 2 -3.65 -10.47 -1.61
N TYR A 3 -2.83 -9.76 -2.37
CA TYR A 3 -1.72 -8.93 -1.91
C TYR A 3 -2.03 -7.46 -2.12
N LEU A 4 -1.98 -6.67 -1.06
CA LEU A 4 -2.04 -5.21 -1.13
C LEU A 4 -0.60 -4.67 -1.20
N LEU A 5 -0.25 -3.93 -2.25
CA LEU A 5 1.04 -3.27 -2.33
C LEU A 5 1.01 -1.93 -1.58
N ASP A 6 1.99 -1.70 -0.70
CA ASP A 6 2.21 -0.38 -0.13
C ASP A 6 2.76 0.63 -1.17
N SER A 7 2.81 1.90 -0.79
CA SER A 7 3.30 2.97 -1.68
C SER A 7 4.78 2.81 -2.04
N ASN A 8 5.61 2.33 -1.12
CA ASN A 8 7.04 2.13 -1.36
C ASN A 8 7.29 1.02 -2.38
N ALA A 9 6.56 -0.10 -2.30
CA ALA A 9 6.57 -1.17 -3.27
C ALA A 9 6.10 -0.68 -4.64
N CYS A 10 5.01 0.10 -4.69
CA CYS A 10 4.56 0.70 -5.95
C CYS A 10 5.64 1.58 -6.59
N ILE A 11 6.31 2.42 -5.80
CA ILE A 11 7.40 3.29 -6.28
C ILE A 11 8.61 2.47 -6.73
N GLY A 12 9.01 1.44 -5.97
CA GLY A 12 10.11 0.53 -6.30
C GLY A 12 9.88 -0.19 -7.63
N TRP A 13 8.66 -0.67 -7.85
CA TRP A 13 8.24 -1.28 -9.10
C TRP A 13 8.27 -0.30 -10.28
N LEU A 14 7.67 0.89 -10.12
CA LEU A 14 7.63 1.93 -11.17
C LEU A 14 9.01 2.42 -11.59
N ARG A 15 9.96 2.47 -10.65
CA ARG A 15 11.34 2.89 -10.92
C ARG A 15 12.23 1.75 -11.44
N GLN A 16 11.73 0.51 -11.46
CA GLN A 16 12.50 -0.71 -11.75
C GLN A 16 13.78 -0.82 -10.89
N ARG A 17 13.73 -0.34 -9.65
CA ARG A 17 14.90 -0.29 -8.76
C ARG A 17 15.02 -1.50 -7.85
N GLU A 18 13.95 -2.29 -7.72
CA GLU A 18 13.88 -3.46 -6.83
C GLU A 18 13.69 -4.76 -7.64
N PRO A 19 14.77 -5.46 -8.05
CA PRO A 19 14.68 -6.61 -8.94
C PRO A 19 13.83 -7.76 -8.39
N LYS A 20 13.94 -8.04 -7.08
CA LYS A 20 13.15 -9.10 -6.42
C LYS A 20 11.66 -8.77 -6.44
N LEU A 21 11.30 -7.54 -6.07
CA LEU A 21 9.91 -7.06 -6.09
C LEU A 21 9.33 -7.14 -7.50
N VAL A 22 10.07 -6.64 -8.50
CA VAL A 22 9.66 -6.69 -9.90
C VAL A 22 9.49 -8.14 -10.37
N ALA A 23 10.39 -9.05 -10.01
CA ALA A 23 10.28 -10.46 -10.36
C ALA A 23 9.07 -11.13 -9.69
N ARG A 24 8.81 -10.83 -8.42
CA ARG A 24 7.67 -11.36 -7.66
C ARG A 24 6.34 -10.87 -8.24
N ILE A 25 6.19 -9.57 -8.49
CA ILE A 25 4.99 -8.99 -9.14
C ILE A 25 4.75 -9.58 -10.53
N LYS A 26 5.81 -9.92 -11.28
CA LYS A 26 5.68 -10.56 -12.61
C LYS A 26 5.23 -12.01 -12.54
N ARG A 27 5.57 -12.74 -11.47
CA ARG A 27 5.22 -14.15 -11.27
C ARG A 27 3.80 -14.33 -10.71
N GLU A 28 3.35 -13.38 -9.90
CA GLU A 28 2.03 -13.45 -9.28
C GLU A 28 0.92 -13.17 -10.31
N PRO A 29 -0.18 -13.95 -10.32
CA PRO A 29 -1.36 -13.62 -11.13
C PRO A 29 -1.85 -12.21 -10.82
N ARG A 30 -2.11 -11.41 -11.85
CA ARG A 30 -2.51 -9.98 -11.67
C ARG A 30 -3.72 -9.80 -10.77
N ARG A 31 -4.68 -10.74 -10.81
CA ARG A 31 -5.88 -10.72 -9.97
C ARG A 31 -5.60 -10.88 -8.47
N ASN A 32 -4.42 -11.39 -8.11
CA ASN A 32 -4.00 -11.56 -6.73
C ASN A 32 -3.27 -10.31 -6.22
N ILE A 33 -3.09 -9.26 -7.02
CA ILE A 33 -2.45 -8.01 -6.60
C ILE A 33 -3.47 -6.88 -6.69
N VAL A 34 -3.59 -6.12 -5.60
CA VAL A 34 -4.44 -4.94 -5.49
C VAL A 34 -3.65 -3.75 -4.95
N LEU A 35 -4.20 -2.57 -5.17
CA LEU A 35 -3.85 -1.32 -4.52
C LEU A 35 -4.98 -0.95 -3.56
N CYS A 36 -4.81 0.15 -2.83
CA CYS A 36 -5.92 0.81 -2.14
C CYS A 36 -5.97 2.30 -2.47
N SER A 37 -7.10 2.93 -2.18
CA SER A 37 -7.32 4.36 -2.47
C SER A 37 -6.28 5.25 -1.79
N VAL A 38 -5.81 4.87 -0.59
CA VAL A 38 -4.79 5.59 0.18
C VAL A 38 -3.45 5.57 -0.56
N VAL A 39 -3.00 4.39 -1.01
CA VAL A 39 -1.76 4.24 -1.80
C VAL A 39 -1.85 5.03 -3.10
N VAL A 40 -2.99 4.98 -3.80
CA VAL A 40 -3.21 5.79 -5.01
C VAL A 40 -3.11 7.29 -4.68
N GLY A 41 -3.68 7.73 -3.56
CA GLY A 41 -3.57 9.11 -3.08
C GLY A 41 -2.11 9.53 -2.83
N GLU A 42 -1.31 8.69 -2.19
CA GLU A 42 0.11 8.97 -1.94
C GLU A 42 0.93 9.05 -3.23
N LEU A 43 0.64 8.17 -4.19
CA LEU A 43 1.27 8.22 -5.52
C LEU A 43 0.91 9.51 -6.26
N LEU A 44 -0.36 9.92 -6.24
CA LEU A 44 -0.83 11.17 -6.85
C LEU A 44 -0.23 12.39 -6.15
N TYR A 45 -0.14 12.40 -4.83
CA TYR A 45 0.58 13.44 -4.09
C TYR A 45 2.05 13.53 -4.55
N GLY A 46 2.71 12.40 -4.77
CA GLY A 46 4.05 12.35 -5.35
C GLY A 46 4.16 12.95 -6.75
N VAL A 47 3.11 12.81 -7.57
CA VAL A 47 3.00 13.47 -8.89
C VAL A 47 2.88 14.98 -8.72
N GLU A 48 1.98 15.44 -7.85
CA GLU A 48 1.73 16.88 -7.60
C GLU A 48 2.95 17.61 -7.03
N ARG A 49 3.66 16.97 -6.10
CA ARG A 49 4.85 17.55 -5.44
C ARG A 49 6.10 17.52 -6.33
N GLY A 50 6.12 16.68 -7.37
CA GLY A 50 7.27 16.47 -8.23
C GLY A 50 7.59 17.67 -9.13
N ALA A 51 8.74 17.61 -9.83
CA ALA A 51 9.09 18.64 -10.80
C ALA A 51 8.06 18.71 -11.95
N ALA A 52 7.63 19.91 -12.32
CA ALA A 52 6.62 20.14 -13.36
C ALA A 52 6.95 19.41 -14.68
N ALA A 53 8.22 19.41 -15.09
CA ALA A 53 8.69 18.70 -16.29
C ALA A 53 8.48 17.17 -16.25
N GLN A 54 8.32 16.57 -15.08
CA GLN A 54 8.09 15.12 -14.89
C GLN A 54 6.64 14.78 -14.53
N ARG A 55 5.77 15.78 -14.34
CA ARG A 55 4.38 15.59 -13.90
C ARG A 55 3.60 14.66 -14.82
N ALA A 56 3.53 14.97 -16.12
CA ALA A 56 2.79 14.17 -17.09
C ALA A 56 3.28 12.72 -17.16
N LYS A 57 4.60 12.51 -17.12
CA LYS A 57 5.21 11.17 -17.12
C LYS A 57 4.90 10.40 -15.85
N SER A 58 4.91 11.06 -14.69
CA SER A 58 4.60 10.43 -13.40
C SER A 58 3.11 10.10 -13.30
N LEU A 59 2.23 10.99 -13.78
CA LEU A 59 0.79 10.73 -13.83
C LEU A 59 0.47 9.52 -14.70
N LEU A 60 1.07 9.43 -15.89
CA LEU A 60 0.89 8.28 -16.79
C LEU A 60 1.26 6.94 -16.12
N ARG A 61 2.32 6.93 -15.28
CA ARG A 61 2.72 5.74 -14.52
C ARG A 61 1.68 5.35 -13.46
N VAL A 62 1.08 6.31 -12.78
CA VAL A 62 0.00 6.05 -11.80
C VAL A 62 -1.24 5.51 -12.52
N GLU A 63 -1.62 6.08 -13.66
CA GLU A 63 -2.75 5.58 -14.44
C GLU A 63 -2.51 4.15 -14.97
N GLN A 64 -1.28 3.83 -15.39
CA GLN A 64 -0.91 2.45 -15.77
C GLN A 64 -1.06 1.46 -14.60
N LEU A 65 -0.74 1.88 -13.37
CA LEU A 65 -0.98 1.07 -12.18
C LEU A 65 -2.48 0.85 -11.92
N ARG A 66 -3.28 1.92 -12.00
CA ARG A 66 -4.75 1.87 -11.79
C ARG A 66 -5.46 1.02 -12.84
N LEU A 67 -4.96 0.99 -14.07
CA LEU A 67 -5.46 0.11 -15.12
C LEU A 67 -5.06 -1.36 -14.91
N ARG A 68 -3.96 -1.60 -14.20
CA ARG A 68 -3.40 -2.94 -14.02
C ARG A 68 -3.95 -3.66 -12.78
N PHE A 69 -4.19 -2.93 -11.70
CA PHE A 69 -4.57 -3.48 -10.41
C PHE A 69 -5.84 -2.81 -9.89
N ALA A 70 -6.74 -3.61 -9.30
CA ALA A 70 -7.91 -3.07 -8.63
C ALA A 70 -7.47 -2.22 -7.43
N SER A 71 -8.22 -1.14 -7.16
CA SER A 71 -7.98 -0.28 -6.01
C SER A 71 -9.13 -0.43 -5.02
N ILE A 72 -8.82 -0.95 -3.84
CA ILE A 72 -9.79 -1.15 -2.76
C ILE A 72 -10.04 0.20 -2.05
N PRO A 73 -11.30 0.65 -1.90
CA PRO A 73 -11.60 1.90 -1.21
C PRO A 73 -11.37 1.79 0.31
N PHE A 74 -11.29 2.94 0.96
CA PHE A 74 -11.47 3.03 2.40
C PHE A 74 -12.97 3.21 2.66
N ASP A 75 -13.64 2.13 3.04
CA ASP A 75 -15.07 2.08 3.36
C ASP A 75 -15.31 1.96 4.88
N ASP A 76 -16.57 1.79 5.28
CA ASP A 76 -16.93 1.70 6.70
C ASP A 76 -16.31 0.47 7.39
N SER A 77 -16.14 -0.66 6.68
CA SER A 77 -15.46 -1.83 7.23
C SER A 77 -13.97 -1.55 7.51
N ALA A 78 -13.29 -0.83 6.61
CA ALA A 78 -11.94 -0.34 6.86
C ALA A 78 -11.91 0.71 8.00
N ALA A 79 -12.94 1.56 8.13
CA ALA A 79 -13.02 2.54 9.21
C ALA A 79 -13.16 1.89 10.58
N GLU A 80 -13.90 0.79 10.69
CA GLU A 80 -13.99 0.00 11.92
C GLU A 80 -12.63 -0.60 12.33
N GLU A 81 -11.91 -1.21 11.37
CA GLU A 81 -10.56 -1.72 11.64
C GLU A 81 -9.60 -0.60 12.04
N TYR A 82 -9.66 0.55 11.36
CA TYR A 82 -8.85 1.71 11.70
C TYR A 82 -9.05 2.15 13.16
N GLY A 83 -10.31 2.21 13.60
CA GLY A 83 -10.64 2.56 14.99
C GLY A 83 -10.01 1.59 16.00
N ARG A 84 -10.11 0.28 15.73
CA ARG A 84 -9.49 -0.78 16.55
C ARG A 84 -7.97 -0.64 16.59
N ILE A 85 -7.32 -0.52 15.43
CA ILE A 85 -5.87 -0.41 15.29
C ILE A 85 -5.36 0.83 16.04
N ARG A 86 -5.97 1.99 15.78
CA ARG A 86 -5.52 3.26 16.35
C ARG A 86 -5.66 3.25 17.88
N ALA A 87 -6.78 2.78 18.41
CA ALA A 87 -6.98 2.68 19.86
C ALA A 87 -5.95 1.74 20.50
N HIS A 88 -5.74 0.57 19.89
CA HIS A 88 -4.76 -0.40 20.36
C HIS A 88 -3.34 0.17 20.38
N LEU A 89 -2.85 0.69 19.25
CA LEU A 89 -1.50 1.24 19.13
C LEU A 89 -1.30 2.48 20.00
N ALA A 90 -2.31 3.34 20.14
CA ALA A 90 -2.26 4.50 21.02
C ALA A 90 -2.08 4.08 22.49
N SER A 91 -2.81 3.05 22.93
CA SER A 91 -2.71 2.55 24.31
C SER A 91 -1.31 2.02 24.65
N LEU A 92 -0.56 1.59 23.64
CA LEU A 92 0.82 1.10 23.76
C LEU A 92 1.89 2.19 23.50
N GLY A 93 1.50 3.40 23.08
CA GLY A 93 2.46 4.43 22.67
C GLY A 93 3.22 4.09 21.37
N GLN A 94 2.63 3.27 20.51
CA GLN A 94 3.30 2.64 19.36
C GLN A 94 2.64 2.97 18.02
N LEU A 95 2.02 4.14 17.91
CA LEU A 95 1.39 4.60 16.66
C LEU A 95 2.36 4.50 15.47
N ILE A 96 1.83 4.05 14.33
CA ILE A 96 2.50 4.07 13.03
C ILE A 96 2.00 5.29 12.22
N GLY A 97 2.55 5.49 11.02
CA GLY A 97 2.11 6.57 10.12
C GLY A 97 0.59 6.62 9.93
N ALA A 98 0.03 7.83 9.80
CA ALA A 98 -1.42 8.00 9.68
C ALA A 98 -2.00 7.28 8.44
N ASN A 99 -1.32 7.40 7.29
CA ASN A 99 -1.71 6.69 6.07
C ASN A 99 -1.45 5.19 6.19
N ASP A 100 -0.35 4.78 6.83
CA ASP A 100 -0.03 3.37 7.07
C ASP A 100 -1.12 2.68 7.91
N MET A 101 -1.67 3.36 8.92
CA MET A 101 -2.82 2.85 9.67
C MET A 101 -4.05 2.63 8.77
N LEU A 102 -4.33 3.54 7.83
CA LEU A 102 -5.45 3.38 6.89
C LEU A 102 -5.19 2.22 5.92
N ILE A 103 -3.96 2.06 5.42
CA ILE A 103 -3.56 0.95 4.55
C ILE A 103 -3.71 -0.38 5.29
N ALA A 104 -3.22 -0.46 6.53
CA ALA A 104 -3.35 -1.64 7.39
C ALA A 104 -4.82 -1.98 7.67
N ALA A 105 -5.65 -0.97 7.90
CA ALA A 105 -7.09 -1.16 8.13
C ALA A 105 -7.80 -1.73 6.90
N ILE A 106 -7.50 -1.21 5.70
CA ILE A 106 -8.04 -1.76 4.44
C ILE A 106 -7.59 -3.22 4.25
N ALA A 107 -6.32 -3.52 4.54
CA ALA A 107 -5.79 -4.87 4.44
C ALA A 107 -6.52 -5.84 5.37
N LEU A 108 -6.72 -5.48 6.64
CA LEU A 108 -7.43 -6.31 7.61
C LEU A 108 -8.91 -6.51 7.23
N ALA A 109 -9.62 -5.44 6.90
CA ALA A 109 -11.04 -5.50 6.54
C ALA A 109 -11.30 -6.41 5.34
N ASN A 110 -10.32 -6.56 4.44
CA ASN A 110 -10.42 -7.37 3.23
C ASN A 110 -9.61 -8.67 3.29
N SER A 111 -9.07 -9.05 4.46
CA SER A 111 -8.25 -10.26 4.65
C SER A 111 -7.07 -10.36 3.65
N LEU A 112 -6.39 -9.25 3.42
CA LEU A 112 -5.28 -9.12 2.47
C LEU A 112 -3.93 -9.27 3.18
N THR A 113 -2.94 -9.76 2.44
CA THR A 113 -1.53 -9.70 2.87
C THR A 113 -0.91 -8.40 2.39
N LEU A 114 -0.42 -7.56 3.30
CA LEU A 114 0.26 -6.32 2.97
C LEU A 114 1.71 -6.59 2.57
N VAL A 115 2.09 -6.14 1.38
CA VAL A 115 3.46 -6.18 0.87
C VAL A 115 4.14 -4.85 1.18
N THR A 116 5.14 -4.87 2.05
CA THR A 116 5.85 -3.68 2.50
C THR A 116 7.28 -4.01 2.91
N HIS A 117 8.19 -3.05 2.71
CA HIS A 117 9.53 -3.12 3.28
C HIS A 117 9.59 -2.53 4.71
N ASN A 118 8.58 -1.78 5.13
CA ASN A 118 8.46 -1.20 6.47
C ASN A 118 7.89 -2.21 7.49
N THR A 119 8.37 -3.46 7.43
CA THR A 119 7.80 -4.56 8.25
C THR A 119 7.90 -4.29 9.75
N THR A 120 8.89 -3.52 10.20
CA THR A 120 9.07 -3.17 11.62
C THR A 120 7.91 -2.37 12.19
N GLU A 121 7.36 -1.41 11.44
CA GLU A 121 6.22 -0.62 11.90
C GLU A 121 4.92 -1.43 11.78
N PHE A 122 4.68 -2.03 10.62
CA PHE A 122 3.43 -2.76 10.37
C PHE A 122 3.25 -4.01 11.25
N ARG A 123 4.32 -4.63 11.74
CA ARG A 123 4.25 -5.75 12.71
C ARG A 123 3.58 -5.37 14.03
N ARG A 124 3.48 -4.07 14.35
CA ARG A 124 2.76 -3.59 15.54
C ARG A 124 1.25 -3.74 15.40
N VAL A 125 0.73 -3.82 14.18
CA VAL A 125 -0.70 -4.00 13.91
C VAL A 125 -1.05 -5.47 14.14
N PRO A 126 -1.93 -5.80 15.11
CA PRO A 126 -2.31 -7.18 15.36
C PRO A 126 -2.99 -7.80 14.15
N GLN A 127 -2.74 -9.10 13.94
CA GLN A 127 -3.38 -9.93 12.89
C GLN A 127 -3.08 -9.54 11.43
N LEU A 128 -2.32 -8.46 11.20
CA LEU A 128 -1.95 -8.03 9.86
C LEU A 128 -0.92 -9.00 9.27
N LEU A 129 -1.27 -9.61 8.13
CA LEU A 129 -0.35 -10.48 7.39
C LEU A 129 0.61 -9.63 6.55
N LEU A 130 1.91 -9.94 6.62
CA LEU A 130 2.97 -9.19 5.96
C LEU A 130 3.83 -10.09 5.09
N GLU A 131 4.19 -9.60 3.90
CA GLU A 131 5.30 -10.14 3.11
C GLU A 131 6.27 -9.00 2.75
N ASP A 132 7.58 -9.28 2.80
CA ASP A 132 8.61 -8.40 2.26
C ASP A 132 9.12 -8.98 0.95
N TRP A 133 9.01 -8.20 -0.13
CA TRP A 133 9.40 -8.59 -1.49
C TRP A 133 10.67 -7.85 -1.97
N GLN A 134 11.33 -7.09 -1.11
CA GLN A 134 12.58 -6.35 -1.38
C GLN A 134 13.77 -7.05 -0.68
#